data_AF-A0A4V1SKG0-F1
#
_entry.id   AF-A0A4V1SKG0-F1
#
_cell.length_a   1.000
_cell.length_b   1.000
_cell.length_c   1.000
_cell.angle_alpha   90.00
_cell.angle_beta   90.00
_cell.angle_gamma   90.00
#
_symmetry.space_group_name_H-M   'P 1'
#
loop_
_entity.id
_entity.type
_entity.pdbx_description
1 polymer ?
#
loop_
_entity_poly.entity_id
_entity_poly.type
_entity_poly.pdbx_seq_one_letter_code
_entity_poly.pdbx_strand_id
1 'polypeptide(L)' 'TTRYLSFSEHFPGLINRVPLSQVASYLGITQQSLSRIRKNIR' A
#
# COMPACT_ATOMS: atom_id res chain seq x y z
N THR A 1 2.03 9.98 2.70
CA THR A 1 3.03 9.16 1.98
C THR A 1 3.81 8.22 2.90
N THR A 2 4.15 8.63 4.13
CA THR A 2 4.89 7.79 5.10
C THR A 2 4.19 6.49 5.50
N ARG A 3 2.85 6.48 5.66
CA ARG A 3 2.08 5.29 6.12
C ARG A 3 2.19 4.04 5.25
N TYR A 4 2.23 4.19 3.93
CA TYR A 4 2.41 3.06 3.00
C TYR A 4 3.83 2.49 3.08
N LEU A 5 4.83 3.37 3.14
CA LEU A 5 6.23 2.97 3.27
C LEU A 5 6.48 2.23 4.58
N SER A 6 5.97 2.75 5.71
CA SER A 6 6.06 2.06 7.00
C SER A 6 5.42 0.68 6.97
N PHE A 7 4.28 0.52 6.28
CA PHE A 7 3.61 -0.77 6.13
C PHE A 7 4.39 -1.73 5.22
N SER A 8 4.99 -1.21 4.14
CA SER A 8 5.83 -1.98 3.23
C SER A 8 7.10 -2.48 3.89
N GLU A 9 7.71 -1.68 4.76
CA GLU A 9 8.91 -2.02 5.53
C GLU A 9 8.62 -3.08 6.61
N HIS A 10 7.49 -2.96 7.32
CA HIS A 10 7.11 -3.94 8.35
C HIS A 10 6.57 -5.25 7.77
N PHE A 11 5.94 -5.21 6.59
CA PHE A 11 5.28 -6.38 5.99
C PHE A 11 5.60 -6.54 4.48
N PRO A 12 6.89 -6.71 4.10
CA PRO A 12 7.29 -6.80 2.70
C PRO A 12 6.73 -8.02 1.97
N GLY A 13 6.52 -9.13 2.68
CA GLY A 13 5.93 -10.34 2.12
C GLY A 13 4.41 -10.29 1.93
N LEU A 14 3.72 -9.43 2.71
CA LEU A 14 2.27 -9.33 2.71
C LEU A 14 1.78 -8.40 1.59
N ILE A 15 2.52 -7.32 1.32
CA ILE A 15 2.13 -6.30 0.34
C ILE A 15 2.04 -6.82 -1.10
N ASN A 16 2.75 -7.91 -1.40
CA ASN A 16 2.74 -8.58 -2.69
C ASN A 16 1.67 -9.69 -2.80
N ARG A 17 1.16 -10.18 -1.66
CA ARG A 17 0.18 -11.27 -1.59
C ARG A 17 -1.25 -10.77 -1.40
N VAL A 18 -1.39 -9.56 -0.85
CA VAL A 18 -2.69 -8.99 -0.49
C VAL A 18 -3.20 -8.06 -1.60
N PRO A 19 -4.51 -8.12 -1.93
CA PRO A 19 -5.11 -7.21 -2.89
C PRO A 19 -4.97 -5.74 -2.47
N LEU A 20 -4.82 -4.85 -3.47
CA LEU A 20 -4.75 -3.40 -3.25
C LEU A 20 -5.97 -2.86 -2.47
N SER A 21 -7.15 -3.46 -2.61
CA SER A 21 -8.35 -3.05 -1.87
C SER A 21 -8.17 -3.19 -0.36
N GLN A 22 -7.68 -4.34 0.10
CA GLN A 22 -7.50 -4.60 1.52
C GLN A 22 -6.43 -3.71 2.14
N VAL A 23 -5.31 -3.50 1.44
CA VAL A 23 -4.25 -2.59 1.88
C VAL A 23 -4.76 -1.14 1.93
N ALA A 24 -5.57 -0.74 0.95
CA ALA A 24 -6.16 0.59 0.91
C ALA A 24 -7.14 0.81 2.07
N SER A 25 -8.02 -0.17 2.35
CA SER A 25 -8.90 -0.16 3.52
C SER A 25 -8.14 -0.08 4.83
N TYR A 26 -7.06 -0.86 4.99
CA TYR A 26 -6.22 -0.84 6.19
C TYR A 26 -5.51 0.51 6.40
N LEU A 27 -5.03 1.12 5.31
CA LEU A 27 -4.35 2.42 5.34
C LEU A 27 -5.33 3.61 5.38
N GLY A 28 -6.64 3.36 5.31
CA GLY A 28 -7.67 4.41 5.28
C GLY A 28 -7.62 5.29 4.01
N ILE A 29 -7.15 4.74 2.90
CA ILE A 29 -7.05 5.45 1.62
C ILE A 29 -7.83 4.72 0.53
N THR A 30 -8.08 5.39 -0.59
CA THR A 30 -8.71 4.72 -1.74
C THR A 30 -7.72 3.82 -2.48
N GLN A 31 -8.23 2.76 -3.10
CA GLN A 31 -7.42 1.86 -3.93
C GLN A 31 -6.70 2.62 -5.07
N GLN A 32 -7.34 3.65 -5.64
CA GLN A 32 -6.70 4.47 -6.68
C GLN A 32 -5.51 5.26 -6.12
N SER A 33 -5.65 5.82 -4.91
CA SER A 33 -4.57 6.53 -4.22
C SER A 33 -3.39 5.61 -3.92
N LEU A 34 -3.67 4.39 -3.43
CA LEU A 34 -2.65 3.38 -3.21
C LEU A 34 -1.93 2.97 -4.51
N SER A 35 -2.68 2.80 -5.59
CA SER A 35 -2.13 2.48 -6.92
C SER A 35 -1.20 3.59 -7.43
N ARG A 36 -1.61 4.86 -7.30
CA ARG A 36 -0.74 6.01 -7.64
C ARG A 36 0.55 6.03 -6.83
N ILE A 37 0.46 5.82 -5.51
CA ILE A 37 1.63 5.79 -4.62
C ILE A 37 2.60 4.67 -5.05
N ARG A 38 2.10 3.45 -5.29
CA ARG A 38 2.93 2.33 -5.79
C ARG A 38 3.62 2.65 -7.11
N LYS A 39 2.93 3.32 -8.01
CA LYS A 39 3.46 3.68 -9.34
C LYS A 39 4.51 4.80 -9.28
N ASN A 40 4.43 5.67 -8.26
CA ASN A 40 5.36 6.78 -8.07
C ASN A 40 6.64 6.38 -7.33
N ILE A 41 6.60 5.27 -6.58
CA ILE A 41 7.78 4.71 -5.88
C ILE A 41 8.64 3.84 -6.82
N ARG A 42 8.11 3.42 -7.98
CA ARG A 42 8.80 2.59 -8.97
C ARG A 42 9.53 3.45 -10.01
#